data_AF-A0A5B9BGI2-F1
#
_entry.id   AF-A0A5B9BGI2-F1
#
_cell.length_a   1.000
_cell.length_b   1.000
_cell.length_c   1.000
_cell.angle_alpha   90.00
_cell.angle_beta   90.00
_cell.angle_gamma   90.00
#
_symmetry.space_group_name_H-M   'P 1'
#
loop_
_entity.id
_entity.type
_entity.pdbx_description
1 polymer ?
#
loop_
_entity_poly.entity_id
_entity_poly.type
_entity_poly.pdbx_seq_one_letter_code
_entity_poly.pdbx_strand_id
1 'polypeptide(L)'
;MAMDLVLDDSKRVAKRRLIEENRERRKREEMVRTLQMRPEPDSAEWELIRMVTEAHRHTNAQGSSWKQKRKFLADDIGNGQLTLTSDGDKVDLEVFSEFTKIMTPAITRVVDFAKKLPMFSELPCEDQIILLKGCCMEIMSLRAAVRYDPESETLTLSGEMAVKREHLKNGGLGVVSDAIFDLGKSLAQFNLDDSEVALMQAVLLMSSDRSGLMS
;
A
#
# COMPACT_ATOMS: atom_id res chain seq x y z
N MET A 1 -61.53 -0.87 30.46
CA MET A 1 -60.34 -1.72 30.27
C MET A 1 -59.78 -1.41 28.89
N ALA A 2 -58.59 -0.79 28.81
CA ALA A 2 -58.01 -0.38 27.53
C ALA A 2 -57.25 -1.57 26.90
N MET A 3 -57.89 -2.30 25.99
CA MET A 3 -57.29 -3.44 25.28
C MET A 3 -56.61 -3.03 23.95
N ASP A 4 -56.26 -1.74 23.80
CA ASP A 4 -55.81 -1.18 22.51
C ASP A 4 -54.29 -0.89 22.45
N LEU A 5 -53.51 -1.44 23.38
CA LEU A 5 -52.06 -1.18 23.50
C LEU A 5 -51.15 -2.30 22.98
N VAL A 6 -51.69 -3.42 22.50
CA VAL A 6 -50.87 -4.54 22.02
C VAL A 6 -50.71 -4.45 20.51
N LEU A 7 -49.52 -4.02 20.08
CA LEU A 7 -49.14 -4.03 18.66
C LEU A 7 -49.25 -5.45 18.10
N ASP A 8 -49.96 -5.61 16.98
CA ASP A 8 -49.91 -6.82 16.17
C ASP A 8 -48.50 -7.07 15.63
N ASP A 9 -48.21 -8.30 15.20
CA ASP A 9 -46.86 -8.71 14.80
C ASP A 9 -46.34 -7.90 13.60
N SER A 10 -47.22 -7.47 12.69
CA SER A 10 -46.86 -6.62 11.57
C SER A 10 -46.35 -5.25 12.03
N LYS A 11 -47.06 -4.62 12.97
CA LYS A 11 -46.65 -3.34 13.57
C LYS A 11 -45.37 -3.47 14.39
N ARG A 12 -45.12 -4.61 15.05
CA ARG A 12 -43.85 -4.86 15.78
C ARG A 12 -42.67 -4.96 14.83
N VAL A 13 -42.81 -5.67 13.71
CA VAL A 13 -41.76 -5.81 12.69
C VAL A 13 -41.48 -4.45 12.03
N ALA A 14 -42.52 -3.70 11.66
CA ALA A 14 -42.36 -2.36 11.10
C ALA A 14 -41.63 -1.41 12.07
N LYS A 15 -41.97 -1.44 13.37
CA LYS A 15 -41.29 -0.65 14.39
C LYS A 15 -39.82 -1.03 14.54
N ARG A 16 -39.48 -2.34 14.49
CA ARG A 16 -38.08 -2.80 14.54
C ARG A 16 -37.28 -2.30 13.34
N ARG A 17 -37.83 -2.37 12.12
CA ARG A 17 -37.20 -1.82 10.91
C ARG A 17 -36.96 -0.32 11.03
N LEU A 18 -37.96 0.43 11.49
CA LEU A 18 -37.85 1.88 11.67
C LEU A 18 -36.80 2.26 12.73
N ILE A 19 -36.66 1.47 13.80
CA ILE A 19 -35.61 1.68 14.81
C ILE A 19 -34.23 1.45 14.21
N GLU A 20 -34.06 0.38 13.43
CA GLU A 20 -32.77 0.08 12.79
C GLU A 20 -32.40 1.14 11.75
N GLU A 21 -33.34 1.56 10.92
CA GLU A 21 -33.13 2.63 9.94
C GLU A 21 -32.78 3.97 10.61
N ASN A 22 -33.45 4.32 11.71
CA ASN A 22 -33.10 5.52 12.48
C ASN A 22 -31.74 5.42 13.16
N ARG A 23 -31.32 4.22 13.61
CA ARG A 23 -29.97 3.99 14.15
C ARG A 23 -28.91 4.18 13.08
N GLU A 24 -29.11 3.58 11.90
CA GLU A 24 -28.19 3.74 10.77
C GLU A 24 -28.14 5.19 10.27
N ARG A 25 -29.28 5.88 10.24
CA ARG A 25 -29.31 7.32 9.90
C ARG A 25 -28.53 8.15 10.91
N ARG A 26 -28.72 7.92 12.22
CA ARG A 26 -27.96 8.62 13.27
C ARG A 26 -26.45 8.35 13.18
N LYS A 27 -26.04 7.11 12.93
CA LYS A 27 -24.61 6.78 12.70
C LYS A 27 -24.04 7.53 11.50
N ARG A 28 -24.78 7.63 10.39
CA ARG A 28 -24.34 8.41 9.21
C ARG A 28 -24.25 9.91 9.53
N GLU A 29 -25.26 10.47 10.20
CA GLU A 29 -25.27 11.88 10.61
C GLU A 29 -24.11 12.21 11.56
N GLU A 30 -23.81 11.31 12.51
CA GLU A 30 -22.69 11.45 13.43
C GLU A 30 -21.35 11.36 12.70
N MET A 31 -21.19 10.39 11.79
CA MET A 31 -20.00 10.26 10.93
C MET A 31 -19.77 11.51 10.08
N VAL A 32 -20.82 12.06 9.46
CA VAL A 32 -20.74 13.32 8.68
C VAL A 32 -20.32 14.49 9.58
N ARG A 33 -20.88 14.59 10.79
CA ARG A 33 -20.52 15.65 11.73
C ARG A 33 -19.06 15.53 12.19
N THR A 34 -18.57 14.31 12.41
CA THR A 34 -17.15 14.08 12.73
C THR A 34 -16.25 14.45 11.56
N LEU A 35 -16.67 14.16 10.32
CA LEU A 35 -15.92 14.55 9.11
C LEU A 35 -15.84 16.06 8.93
N GLN A 36 -16.92 16.80 9.22
CA GLN A 36 -16.94 18.28 9.14
C GLN A 36 -16.09 18.97 10.21
N MET A 37 -15.76 18.27 11.30
CA MET A 37 -14.97 18.80 12.41
C MET A 37 -13.50 18.36 12.35
N ARG A 38 -13.08 17.62 11.32
CA ARG A 38 -11.68 17.26 11.18
C ARG A 38 -10.86 18.52 10.89
N PRO A 39 -9.74 18.73 11.60
CA PRO A 39 -8.84 19.82 11.26
C PRO A 39 -8.30 19.58 9.85
N GLU A 40 -8.39 20.61 9.02
CA GLU A 40 -7.71 20.64 7.72
C GLU A 40 -6.23 20.97 7.94
N PRO A 41 -5.34 20.52 7.03
CA PRO A 41 -3.93 20.87 7.13
C PRO A 41 -3.73 22.38 7.09
N ASP A 42 -2.81 22.89 7.92
CA ASP A 42 -2.40 24.28 7.87
C ASP A 42 -1.50 24.58 6.66
N SER A 43 -1.10 25.84 6.48
CA SER A 43 -0.28 26.26 5.34
C SER A 43 1.08 25.56 5.27
N ALA A 44 1.70 25.25 6.41
CA ALA A 44 2.99 24.58 6.45
C ALA A 44 2.83 23.08 6.15
N GLU A 45 1.77 22.46 6.67
CA GLU A 45 1.41 21.07 6.37
C GLU A 45 1.07 20.91 4.88
N TRP A 46 0.34 21.84 4.27
CA TRP A 46 0.06 21.80 2.82
C TRP A 46 1.33 21.89 1.97
N GLU A 47 2.30 22.71 2.37
CA GLU A 47 3.57 22.79 1.66
C GLU A 47 4.37 21.50 1.77
N LEU A 48 4.37 20.86 2.95
CA LEU A 48 4.96 19.54 3.15
C LEU A 48 4.26 18.47 2.30
N ILE A 49 2.92 18.42 2.31
CA ILE A 49 2.12 17.48 1.52
C ILE A 49 2.46 17.64 0.04
N ARG A 50 2.50 18.87 -0.47
CA ARG A 50 2.84 19.17 -1.87
C ARG A 50 4.25 18.67 -2.22
N MET A 51 5.22 18.95 -1.37
CA MET A 51 6.61 18.54 -1.55
C MET A 51 6.76 17.02 -1.60
N VAL A 52 6.18 16.30 -0.63
CA VAL A 52 6.27 14.84 -0.52
C VAL A 52 5.55 14.17 -1.69
N THR A 53 4.38 14.69 -2.09
CA THR A 53 3.63 14.22 -3.26
C THR A 53 4.44 14.35 -4.54
N GLU A 54 5.09 15.50 -4.74
CA GLU A 54 5.89 15.74 -5.95
C GLU A 54 7.17 14.88 -5.98
N ALA A 55 7.79 14.64 -4.82
CA ALA A 55 8.89 13.70 -4.69
C ALA A 55 8.47 12.28 -5.08
N HIS A 56 7.28 11.84 -4.65
CA HIS A 56 6.73 10.55 -5.03
C HIS A 56 6.47 10.48 -6.54
N ARG A 57 5.74 11.44 -7.12
CA ARG A 57 5.39 11.44 -8.55
C ARG A 57 6.62 11.36 -9.46
N HIS A 58 7.67 12.11 -9.15
CA HIS A 58 8.91 12.10 -9.92
C HIS A 58 9.69 10.79 -9.85
N THR A 59 9.45 9.97 -8.83
CA THR A 59 10.21 8.74 -8.57
C THR A 59 9.35 7.49 -8.71
N ASN A 60 8.05 7.64 -8.95
CA ASN A 60 7.14 6.52 -9.18
C ASN A 60 7.10 6.16 -10.67
N ALA A 61 7.76 5.05 -11.04
CA ALA A 61 7.93 4.66 -12.44
C ALA A 61 6.58 4.49 -13.16
N GLN A 62 6.47 5.06 -14.37
CA GLN A 62 5.28 5.02 -15.24
C GLN A 62 4.03 5.78 -14.76
N GLY A 63 4.03 6.39 -13.56
CA GLY A 63 2.92 7.21 -13.07
C GLY A 63 1.55 6.56 -13.26
N SER A 64 0.58 7.31 -13.81
CA SER A 64 -0.77 6.83 -14.13
C SER A 64 -0.86 5.88 -15.33
N SER A 65 0.20 5.78 -16.14
CA SER A 65 0.25 4.94 -17.35
C SER A 65 0.70 3.49 -17.12
N TRP A 66 0.88 3.09 -15.85
CA TRP A 66 1.42 1.78 -15.49
C TRP A 66 0.57 0.62 -16.02
N LYS A 67 -0.77 0.75 -16.02
CA LYS A 67 -1.66 -0.31 -16.51
C LYS A 67 -1.47 -0.62 -17.99
N GLN A 68 -1.21 0.41 -18.81
CA GLN A 68 -1.02 0.25 -20.26
C GLN A 68 0.40 -0.20 -20.61
N LYS A 69 1.39 0.12 -19.77
CA LYS A 69 2.81 -0.17 -20.03
C LYS A 69 3.29 -1.49 -19.44
N ARG A 70 2.59 -2.03 -18.44
CA ARG A 70 2.97 -3.31 -17.83
C ARG A 70 2.88 -4.46 -18.83
N LYS A 71 3.80 -5.40 -18.69
CA LYS A 71 3.83 -6.69 -19.39
C LYS A 71 3.66 -7.79 -18.35
N PHE A 72 2.84 -8.78 -18.66
CA PHE A 72 2.70 -9.94 -17.80
C PHE A 72 3.98 -10.77 -17.88
N LEU A 73 4.50 -11.16 -16.71
CA LEU A 73 5.50 -12.21 -16.64
C LEU A 73 4.88 -13.50 -17.18
N ALA A 74 5.57 -14.14 -18.11
CA ALA A 74 5.02 -15.26 -18.85
C ALA A 74 4.76 -16.46 -17.92
N ASP A 75 3.67 -17.18 -18.17
CA ASP A 75 3.21 -18.29 -17.30
C ASP A 75 4.12 -19.54 -17.40
N ASP A 76 5.00 -19.61 -18.38
CA ASP A 76 6.05 -20.64 -18.50
C ASP A 76 7.20 -20.40 -17.52
N ILE A 77 7.49 -19.14 -17.21
CA ILE A 77 8.46 -18.70 -16.19
C ILE A 77 7.85 -18.92 -14.80
N GLY A 78 8.37 -19.89 -14.04
CA GLY A 78 7.78 -20.36 -12.78
C GLY A 78 7.44 -21.86 -12.72
N ASN A 79 7.57 -22.57 -13.85
CA ASN A 79 7.45 -24.03 -13.94
C ASN A 79 8.82 -24.74 -13.90
N GLY A 80 9.89 -23.99 -13.62
CA GLY A 80 11.27 -24.45 -13.67
C GLY A 80 11.69 -25.31 -12.48
N GLN A 81 12.93 -25.77 -12.52
CA GLN A 81 13.51 -26.58 -11.46
C GLN A 81 13.74 -25.71 -10.21
N LEU A 82 12.89 -25.92 -9.20
CA LEU A 82 12.99 -25.25 -7.92
C LEU A 82 14.28 -25.64 -7.19
N THR A 83 15.08 -24.63 -6.83
CA THR A 83 16.28 -24.82 -6.02
C THR A 83 15.96 -24.65 -4.54
N LEU A 84 16.50 -25.54 -3.70
CA LEU A 84 16.34 -25.46 -2.26
C LEU A 84 17.27 -24.37 -1.71
N THR A 85 16.70 -23.39 -1.02
CA THR A 85 17.48 -22.43 -0.23
C THR A 85 17.92 -23.06 1.08
N SER A 86 18.84 -22.39 1.79
CA SER A 86 19.33 -22.83 3.10
C SER A 86 18.22 -22.96 4.15
N ASP A 87 17.09 -22.25 3.96
CA ASP A 87 15.95 -22.24 4.88
C ASP A 87 14.86 -23.26 4.49
N GLY A 88 15.10 -24.07 3.45
CA GLY A 88 14.15 -25.09 2.98
C GLY A 88 13.09 -24.58 2.00
N ASP A 89 13.07 -23.28 1.73
CA ASP A 89 12.20 -22.69 0.71
C ASP A 89 12.71 -23.00 -0.70
N LYS A 90 11.77 -23.23 -1.60
CA LYS A 90 12.04 -23.54 -3.01
C LYS A 90 11.99 -22.27 -3.84
N VAL A 91 13.10 -21.92 -4.48
CA VAL A 91 13.21 -20.72 -5.33
C VAL A 91 13.38 -21.10 -6.79
N ASP A 92 12.53 -20.52 -7.64
CA ASP A 92 12.68 -20.55 -9.09
C ASP A 92 13.73 -19.50 -9.51
N LEU A 93 14.87 -19.98 -10.00
CA LEU A 93 16.01 -19.13 -10.37
C LEU A 93 15.74 -18.26 -11.60
N GLU A 94 14.85 -18.67 -12.50
CA GLU A 94 14.50 -17.89 -13.68
C GLU A 94 13.64 -16.70 -13.28
N VAL A 95 12.62 -16.93 -12.44
CA VAL A 95 11.79 -15.88 -11.87
C VAL A 95 12.62 -14.92 -11.01
N PHE A 96 13.49 -15.46 -10.15
CA PHE A 96 14.41 -14.66 -9.34
C PHE A 96 15.32 -13.79 -10.20
N SER A 97 15.85 -14.34 -11.30
CA SER A 97 16.66 -13.57 -12.26
C SER A 97 15.88 -12.38 -12.84
N GLU A 98 14.63 -12.57 -13.26
CA GLU A 98 13.79 -11.47 -13.76
C GLU A 98 13.55 -10.39 -12.70
N PHE A 99 13.32 -10.77 -11.45
CA PHE A 99 13.14 -9.80 -10.36
C PHE A 99 14.41 -9.00 -10.06
N THR A 100 15.58 -9.66 -10.03
CA THR A 100 16.85 -8.96 -9.77
C THR A 100 17.18 -7.91 -10.83
N LYS A 101 16.78 -8.11 -12.10
CA LYS A 101 16.98 -7.14 -13.19
C LYS A 101 16.28 -5.81 -12.92
N ILE A 102 15.08 -5.84 -12.33
CA ILE A 102 14.27 -4.65 -12.07
C ILE A 102 14.46 -4.08 -10.65
N MET A 103 15.22 -4.77 -9.79
CA MET A 103 15.37 -4.42 -8.38
C MET A 103 16.26 -3.19 -8.18
N THR A 104 17.42 -3.12 -8.84
CA THR A 104 18.34 -1.97 -8.70
C THR A 104 17.66 -0.65 -9.07
N PRO A 105 16.95 -0.51 -10.21
CA PRO A 105 16.21 0.72 -10.52
C PRO A 105 15.07 1.01 -9.54
N ALA A 106 14.46 0.00 -8.92
CA ALA A 106 13.44 0.20 -7.90
C ALA A 106 14.04 0.79 -6.61
N ILE A 107 15.16 0.24 -6.15
CA ILE A 107 15.90 0.74 -4.98
C ILE A 107 16.36 2.17 -5.21
N THR A 108 16.96 2.46 -6.37
CA THR A 108 17.40 3.82 -6.72
C THR A 108 16.25 4.82 -6.65
N ARG A 109 15.06 4.45 -7.12
CA ARG A 109 13.87 5.33 -7.03
C ARG A 109 13.36 5.55 -5.60
N VAL A 110 13.66 4.66 -4.65
CA VAL A 110 13.39 4.91 -3.23
C VAL A 110 14.42 5.89 -2.65
N VAL A 111 15.69 5.73 -3.00
CA VAL A 111 16.75 6.66 -2.61
C VAL A 111 16.47 8.06 -3.17
N ASP A 112 16.10 8.16 -4.45
CA ASP A 112 15.76 9.42 -5.11
C ASP A 112 14.53 10.08 -4.49
N PHE A 113 13.58 9.30 -3.99
CA PHE A 113 12.42 9.81 -3.25
C PHE A 113 12.88 10.47 -1.95
N ALA A 114 13.66 9.74 -1.14
CA ALA A 114 14.14 10.22 0.15
C ALA A 114 14.99 11.49 0.00
N LYS A 115 15.91 11.53 -0.98
CA LYS A 115 16.78 12.69 -1.25
C LYS A 115 16.03 13.94 -1.69
N LYS A 116 14.77 13.82 -2.15
CA LYS A 116 13.93 14.98 -2.49
C LYS A 116 13.27 15.62 -1.27
N LEU A 117 13.40 15.01 -0.09
CA LEU A 117 12.85 15.54 1.17
C LEU A 117 13.96 16.24 1.97
N PRO A 118 13.85 17.56 2.25
CA PRO A 118 14.83 18.30 3.04
C PRO A 118 15.05 17.68 4.43
N MET A 119 13.97 17.28 5.11
CA MET A 119 14.03 16.66 6.43
C MET A 119 14.83 15.35 6.48
N PHE A 120 15.00 14.67 5.34
CA PHE A 120 15.86 13.49 5.23
C PHE A 120 17.29 13.90 4.82
N SER A 121 17.42 14.78 3.83
CA SER A 121 18.72 15.21 3.29
C SER A 121 19.58 15.98 4.29
N GLU A 122 18.96 16.57 5.31
CA GLU A 122 19.63 17.29 6.41
C GLU A 122 20.15 16.35 7.52
N LEU A 123 19.77 15.06 7.52
CA LEU A 123 20.25 14.09 8.51
C LEU A 123 21.71 13.70 8.26
N PRO A 124 22.43 13.21 9.29
CA PRO A 124 23.74 12.58 9.10
C PRO A 124 23.71 11.47 8.04
N CYS A 125 24.81 11.32 7.29
CA CYS A 125 24.90 10.33 6.22
C CYS A 125 24.66 8.90 6.74
N GLU A 126 25.15 8.61 7.95
CA GLU A 126 24.98 7.34 8.65
C GLU A 126 23.50 7.06 8.92
N ASP A 127 22.75 8.05 9.43
CA ASP A 127 21.31 7.95 9.69
C ASP A 127 20.54 7.77 8.38
N GLN A 128 20.88 8.52 7.33
CA GLN A 128 20.28 8.36 6.00
C GLN A 128 20.42 6.91 5.48
N ILE A 129 21.60 6.30 5.64
CA ILE A 129 21.84 4.90 5.23
C ILE A 129 21.01 3.93 6.08
N ILE A 130 20.92 4.13 7.39
CA ILE A 130 20.15 3.29 8.29
C ILE A 130 18.66 3.33 7.93
N LEU A 131 18.10 4.52 7.77
CA LEU A 131 16.70 4.71 7.39
C LEU A 131 16.39 4.07 6.03
N LEU A 132 17.23 4.32 5.01
CA LEU A 132 17.05 3.72 3.69
C LEU A 132 17.10 2.19 3.73
N LYS A 133 18.04 1.60 4.46
CA LYS A 133 18.12 0.14 4.61
C LYS A 133 16.89 -0.42 5.33
N GLY A 134 16.36 0.30 6.32
CA GLY A 134 15.19 -0.09 7.08
C GLY A 134 13.89 -0.05 6.26
N CYS A 135 13.67 1.00 5.48
CA CYS A 135 12.38 1.25 4.84
C CYS A 135 12.29 0.78 3.37
N CYS A 136 13.41 0.42 2.73
CA CYS A 136 13.42 0.19 1.28
C CYS A 136 12.42 -0.88 0.83
N MET A 137 12.39 -2.02 1.52
CA MET A 137 11.44 -3.10 1.20
C MET A 137 9.99 -2.70 1.50
N GLU A 138 9.74 -1.95 2.57
CA GLU A 138 8.41 -1.48 2.95
C GLU A 138 7.84 -0.54 1.88
N ILE A 139 8.65 0.42 1.42
CA ILE A 139 8.26 1.38 0.37
C ILE A 139 8.07 0.67 -0.97
N MET A 140 8.95 -0.26 -1.35
CA MET A 140 8.79 -1.03 -2.60
C MET A 140 7.54 -1.91 -2.55
N SER A 141 7.26 -2.55 -1.41
CA SER A 141 6.06 -3.37 -1.21
C SER A 141 4.79 -2.53 -1.27
N LEU A 142 4.78 -1.35 -0.65
CA LEU A 142 3.66 -0.41 -0.74
C LEU A 142 3.44 0.03 -2.20
N ARG A 143 4.50 0.41 -2.92
CA ARG A 143 4.41 0.80 -4.34
C ARG A 143 3.89 -0.33 -5.24
N ALA A 144 4.20 -1.58 -4.93
CA ALA A 144 3.64 -2.73 -5.63
C ALA A 144 2.15 -2.94 -5.25
N ALA A 145 1.83 -2.89 -3.95
CA ALA A 145 0.49 -3.12 -3.41
C ALA A 145 -0.55 -2.12 -3.96
N VAL A 146 -0.22 -0.83 -4.04
CA VAL A 146 -1.12 0.19 -4.64
C VAL A 146 -1.30 0.02 -6.16
N ARG A 147 -0.53 -0.88 -6.78
CA ARG A 147 -0.64 -1.31 -8.19
C ARG A 147 -1.19 -2.72 -8.32
N TYR A 148 -1.90 -3.20 -7.29
CA TYR A 148 -2.71 -4.38 -7.40
C TYR A 148 -3.86 -4.14 -8.39
N ASP A 149 -4.06 -5.10 -9.29
CA ASP A 149 -5.16 -5.07 -10.24
C ASP A 149 -6.11 -6.23 -9.97
N PRO A 150 -7.36 -5.96 -9.53
CA PRO A 150 -8.33 -7.00 -9.22
C PRO A 150 -8.75 -7.84 -10.43
N GLU A 151 -8.72 -7.27 -11.65
CA GLU A 151 -9.15 -7.96 -12.86
C GLU A 151 -8.21 -9.11 -13.25
N SER A 152 -6.89 -8.87 -13.17
CA SER A 152 -5.88 -9.88 -13.49
C SER A 152 -5.25 -10.55 -12.26
N GLU A 153 -5.68 -10.16 -11.05
CA GLU A 153 -5.11 -10.59 -9.77
C GLU A 153 -3.58 -10.51 -9.70
N THR A 154 -3.01 -9.41 -10.18
CA THR A 154 -1.55 -9.22 -10.26
C THR A 154 -1.09 -7.96 -9.55
N LEU A 155 0.13 -7.98 -9.02
CA LEU A 155 0.88 -6.77 -8.67
C LEU A 155 1.73 -6.31 -9.86
N THR A 156 1.97 -5.01 -9.98
CA THR A 156 2.91 -4.49 -11.00
C THR A 156 4.19 -3.97 -10.35
N LEU A 157 5.29 -4.71 -10.55
CA LEU A 157 6.63 -4.36 -10.09
C LEU A 157 7.27 -3.36 -11.04
N SER A 158 7.97 -2.38 -10.48
CA SER A 158 8.65 -1.31 -11.21
C SER A 158 7.82 -0.55 -12.27
N GLY A 159 6.49 -0.70 -12.24
CA GLY A 159 5.59 -0.10 -13.23
C GLY A 159 5.57 -0.81 -14.59
N GLU A 160 6.27 -1.93 -14.74
CA GLU A 160 6.48 -2.59 -16.03
C GLU A 160 6.24 -4.10 -16.02
N MET A 161 6.33 -4.78 -14.88
CA MET A 161 6.22 -6.24 -14.80
C MET A 161 5.02 -6.63 -13.93
N ALA A 162 3.96 -7.16 -14.55
CA ALA A 162 2.80 -7.69 -13.86
C ALA A 162 3.06 -9.15 -13.46
N VAL A 163 2.91 -9.45 -12.16
CA VAL A 163 3.24 -10.76 -11.58
C VAL A 163 2.04 -11.32 -10.82
N LYS A 164 1.83 -12.63 -10.93
CA LYS A 164 0.88 -13.37 -10.11
C LYS A 164 1.50 -13.69 -8.74
N ARG A 165 0.65 -14.05 -7.78
CA ARG A 165 1.05 -14.41 -6.41
C ARG A 165 2.13 -15.48 -6.37
N GLU A 166 1.96 -16.53 -7.16
CA GLU A 166 2.91 -17.66 -7.23
C GLU A 166 4.26 -17.25 -7.83
N HIS A 167 4.29 -16.37 -8.84
CA HIS A 167 5.55 -15.87 -9.38
C HIS A 167 6.35 -15.15 -8.29
N LEU A 168 5.72 -14.25 -7.54
CA LEU A 168 6.41 -13.48 -6.51
C LEU A 168 6.86 -14.37 -5.33
N LYS A 169 6.04 -15.37 -4.98
CA LYS A 169 6.34 -16.36 -3.93
C LYS A 169 7.53 -17.24 -4.31
N ASN A 170 7.48 -17.86 -5.47
CA ASN A 170 8.50 -18.79 -5.96
C ASN A 170 9.78 -18.05 -6.41
N GLY A 171 9.69 -16.78 -6.78
CA GLY A 171 10.83 -15.95 -7.15
C GLY A 171 11.63 -15.40 -5.97
N GLY A 172 11.48 -15.94 -4.76
CA GLY A 172 12.35 -15.68 -3.62
C GLY A 172 11.74 -14.88 -2.46
N LEU A 173 10.51 -14.36 -2.57
CA LEU A 173 9.86 -13.69 -1.43
C LEU A 173 9.09 -14.64 -0.50
N GLY A 174 8.80 -15.87 -0.93
CA GLY A 174 8.09 -16.85 -0.10
C GLY A 174 6.79 -16.29 0.47
N VAL A 175 6.58 -16.45 1.77
CA VAL A 175 5.37 -15.98 2.49
C VAL A 175 5.19 -14.46 2.46
N VAL A 176 6.25 -13.68 2.21
CA VAL A 176 6.15 -12.22 2.11
C VAL A 176 5.30 -11.83 0.89
N SER A 177 5.32 -12.62 -0.19
CA SER A 177 4.43 -12.45 -1.34
C SER A 177 2.97 -12.37 -0.89
N ASP A 178 2.55 -13.29 -0.01
CA ASP A 178 1.17 -13.38 0.42
C ASP A 178 0.72 -12.10 1.14
N ALA A 179 1.56 -11.57 2.03
CA ALA A 179 1.31 -10.34 2.75
C ALA A 179 1.17 -9.11 1.83
N ILE A 180 2.01 -8.99 0.79
CA ILE A 180 1.96 -7.85 -0.15
C ILE A 180 0.68 -7.91 -1.00
N PHE A 181 0.29 -9.09 -1.48
CA PHE A 181 -0.95 -9.23 -2.24
C PHE A 181 -2.19 -8.96 -1.38
N ASP A 182 -2.20 -9.41 -0.12
CA ASP A 182 -3.31 -9.16 0.79
C ASP A 182 -3.42 -7.68 1.15
N LEU A 183 -2.28 -7.01 1.34
CA LEU A 183 -2.22 -5.54 1.44
C LEU A 183 -2.78 -4.88 0.19
N GLY A 184 -2.36 -5.30 -1.01
CA GLY A 184 -2.84 -4.73 -2.28
C GLY A 184 -4.35 -4.91 -2.47
N LYS A 185 -4.89 -6.08 -2.13
CA LYS A 185 -6.34 -6.36 -2.14
C LYS A 185 -7.10 -5.44 -1.19
N SER A 186 -6.55 -5.17 -0.01
CA SER A 186 -7.14 -4.25 0.97
C SER A 186 -7.09 -2.81 0.46
N LEU A 187 -5.91 -2.33 0.05
CA LEU A 187 -5.68 -0.94 -0.39
C LEU A 187 -6.47 -0.57 -1.66
N ALA A 188 -6.78 -1.52 -2.54
CA ALA A 188 -7.61 -1.27 -3.71
C ALA A 188 -9.02 -0.72 -3.35
N GLN A 189 -9.49 -0.93 -2.12
CA GLN A 189 -10.79 -0.41 -1.65
C GLN A 189 -10.70 1.04 -1.14
N PHE A 190 -9.49 1.54 -0.85
CA PHE A 190 -9.27 2.87 -0.27
C PHE A 190 -9.19 3.97 -1.32
N ASN A 191 -8.97 3.62 -2.60
CA ASN A 191 -8.79 4.59 -3.69
C ASN A 191 -7.74 5.66 -3.37
N LEU A 192 -6.59 5.23 -2.84
CA LEU A 192 -5.54 6.13 -2.39
C LEU A 192 -5.06 7.04 -3.52
N ASP A 193 -4.89 8.32 -3.21
CA ASP A 193 -4.26 9.26 -4.13
C ASP A 193 -2.71 9.27 -3.98
N ASP A 194 -2.03 10.00 -4.87
CA ASP A 194 -0.57 10.10 -4.82
C ASP A 194 -0.07 10.71 -3.51
N SER A 195 -0.83 11.62 -2.89
CA SER A 195 -0.46 12.30 -1.65
C SER A 195 -0.51 11.35 -0.47
N GLU A 196 -1.57 10.55 -0.34
CA GLU A 196 -1.69 9.54 0.72
C GLU A 196 -0.58 8.50 0.63
N VAL A 197 -0.29 7.99 -0.58
CA VAL A 197 0.82 7.05 -0.79
C VAL A 197 2.18 7.69 -0.50
N ALA A 198 2.36 8.96 -0.87
CA ALA A 198 3.60 9.70 -0.60
C ALA A 198 3.81 9.93 0.91
N LEU A 199 2.76 10.29 1.64
CA LEU A 199 2.80 10.47 3.09
C LEU A 199 3.09 9.14 3.81
N MET A 200 2.47 8.03 3.39
CA MET A 200 2.79 6.70 3.94
C MET A 200 4.28 6.35 3.74
N GLN A 201 4.86 6.65 2.57
CA GLN A 201 6.29 6.46 2.33
C GLN A 201 7.17 7.33 3.24
N ALA A 202 6.78 8.59 3.47
CA ALA A 202 7.52 9.48 4.35
C ALA A 202 7.49 8.99 5.82
N VAL A 203 6.36 8.44 6.28
CA VAL A 203 6.25 7.82 7.61
C VAL A 203 7.17 6.60 7.74
N LEU A 204 7.17 5.70 6.74
CA LEU A 204 8.05 4.54 6.72
C LEU A 204 9.54 4.93 6.68
N LEU A 205 9.87 6.00 5.94
CA LEU A 205 11.23 6.52 5.82
C LEU A 205 11.73 7.13 7.13
N MET A 206 10.91 7.94 7.80
CA MET A 206 11.29 8.70 9.00
C MET A 206 10.97 7.92 10.30
N SER A 207 11.22 6.62 10.31
CA SER A 207 10.97 5.76 11.46
C SER A 207 12.16 5.77 12.43
N SER A 208 11.95 6.23 13.66
CA SER A 208 12.99 6.40 14.68
C SER A 208 13.33 5.12 15.46
N ASP A 209 12.67 4.00 15.15
CA ASP A 209 12.86 2.70 15.79
C ASP A 209 14.03 1.88 15.21
N ARG A 210 14.75 2.43 14.21
CA ARG A 210 15.90 1.76 13.59
C ARG A 210 17.12 1.81 14.51
N SER A 211 17.69 0.64 14.79
CA SER A 211 18.88 0.51 15.61
C SER A 211 20.08 1.26 15.02
N GLY A 212 20.75 2.06 15.84
CA GLY A 212 21.99 2.76 15.48
C GLY A 212 21.80 4.19 14.98
N LEU A 213 20.57 4.72 14.97
CA LEU A 213 20.33 6.14 14.72
C LEU A 213 20.99 7.01 15.80
N MET A 214 21.57 8.13 15.36
CA MET A 214 22.26 9.07 16.25
C MET A 214 21.37 10.21 16.73
N SER A 215 20.25 10.47 16.03
CA SER A 215 19.29 11.53 16.31
C SER A 215 17.90 11.02 16.70
#